data_AF-A0A2K9CKV3-F1
#
_entry.id   AF-A0A2K9CKV3-F1
#
_cell.length_a   1.000
_cell.length_b   1.000
_cell.length_c   1.000
_cell.angle_alpha   90.00
_cell.angle_beta   90.00
_cell.angle_gamma   90.00
#
_symmetry.space_group_name_H-M   'P 1'
#
loop_
_entity.id
_entity.type
_entity.pdbx_description
1 polymer ?
#
loop_
_entity_poly.entity_id
_entity_poly.type
_entity_poly.pdbx_seq_one_letter_code
_entity_poly.pdbx_strand_id
1 'polypeptide(L)'
;MQTCHFWIDDETLQISIDQLLLASRQWSSRIESYSSSADFEMRSTQQMSITLPIEMAAWVKAKVAAGEYATESEVIRDGLRALLARDRAMDDWLRDEVMPVAASLEIDPGRALSAEQVREHMAAKRQRKGTEPR
;
A
#
# COMPACT_ATOMS: atom_id res chain seq x y z
N MET A 1 -3.89 -3.60 -32.27
CA MET A 1 -3.88 -2.70 -31.10
C MET A 1 -5.12 -3.02 -30.29
N GLN A 2 -5.01 -3.91 -29.31
CA GLN A 2 -6.13 -4.36 -28.48
C GLN A 2 -6.08 -3.65 -27.14
N THR A 3 -7.25 -3.18 -26.76
CA THR A 3 -7.58 -2.32 -25.63
C THR A 3 -7.60 -3.11 -24.32
N CYS A 4 -7.00 -2.57 -23.27
CA CYS A 4 -7.14 -3.05 -21.91
C CYS A 4 -8.54 -2.68 -21.40
N HIS A 5 -9.37 -3.68 -21.10
CA HIS A 5 -10.59 -3.54 -20.31
C HIS A 5 -10.42 -4.42 -19.07
N PHE A 6 -9.89 -3.83 -18.01
CA PHE A 6 -9.87 -4.45 -16.70
C PHE A 6 -10.05 -3.31 -15.71
N TRP A 7 -11.09 -3.42 -14.88
CA TRP A 7 -11.62 -2.52 -13.83
C TRP A 7 -12.96 -1.84 -14.14
N ILE A 8 -13.80 -1.87 -13.09
CA ILE A 8 -15.23 -1.52 -12.95
C ILE A 8 -16.10 -2.79 -13.15
N ASP A 9 -16.73 -3.37 -12.12
CA ASP A 9 -17.68 -2.74 -11.21
C ASP A 9 -17.55 -3.08 -9.71
N ASP A 10 -18.09 -2.13 -8.95
CA ASP A 10 -18.32 -1.94 -7.53
C ASP A 10 -19.51 -2.79 -7.02
N GLU A 11 -19.35 -3.50 -5.88
CA GLU A 11 -20.46 -3.92 -5.03
C GLU A 11 -20.01 -3.94 -3.57
N THR A 12 -20.14 -2.79 -2.90
CA THR A 12 -20.02 -2.68 -1.44
C THR A 12 -21.20 -3.36 -0.75
N LEU A 13 -20.97 -4.48 -0.07
CA LEU A 13 -21.92 -5.02 0.90
C LEU A 13 -21.85 -4.21 2.20
N GLN A 14 -22.88 -3.39 2.44
CA GLN A 14 -23.08 -2.66 3.69
C GLN A 14 -23.41 -3.62 4.84
N ILE A 15 -22.43 -3.92 5.69
CA ILE A 15 -22.66 -4.58 6.99
C ILE A 15 -22.61 -3.49 8.06
N SER A 16 -23.75 -3.25 8.71
CA SER A 16 -23.91 -2.25 9.77
C SER A 16 -23.07 -2.60 11.02
N ILE A 17 -22.39 -1.60 11.56
CA ILE A 17 -21.47 -1.65 12.71
C ILE A 17 -22.16 -2.22 13.97
N ASP A 18 -23.48 -2.08 14.08
CA ASP A 18 -24.25 -2.56 15.23
C ASP A 18 -24.36 -4.10 15.27
N GLN A 19 -24.27 -4.80 14.13
CA GLN A 19 -24.22 -6.27 14.10
C GLN A 19 -22.90 -6.83 14.62
N LEU A 20 -21.78 -6.15 14.38
CA LEU A 20 -20.45 -6.58 14.83
C LEU A 20 -20.34 -6.52 16.36
N LEU A 21 -20.98 -5.54 16.99
CA LEU A 21 -20.92 -5.35 18.44
C LEU A 21 -21.81 -6.33 19.22
N LEU A 22 -22.94 -6.77 18.66
CA LEU A 22 -23.77 -7.82 19.27
C LEU A 22 -23.12 -9.21 19.17
N ALA A 23 -22.46 -9.51 18.05
CA ALA A 23 -21.75 -10.78 17.86
C ALA A 23 -20.57 -10.95 18.85
N SER A 24 -19.91 -9.85 19.21
CA SER A 24 -18.78 -9.83 20.16
C SER A 24 -19.18 -10.26 21.59
N ARG A 25 -20.35 -9.83 22.07
CA ARG A 25 -20.78 -10.14 23.45
C ARG A 25 -21.19 -11.60 23.67
N GLN A 26 -21.77 -12.25 22.66
CA GLN A 26 -22.17 -13.66 22.79
C GLN A 26 -20.99 -14.63 22.63
N TRP A 27 -19.91 -14.18 21.99
CA TRP A 27 -18.72 -14.98 21.77
C TRP A 27 -17.84 -15.12 23.02
N SER A 28 -17.95 -14.18 23.96
CA SER A 28 -17.10 -14.15 25.16
C SER A 28 -17.44 -15.24 26.19
N SER A 29 -18.67 -15.77 26.20
CA SER A 29 -19.08 -16.81 27.16
C SER A 29 -18.77 -18.25 26.70
N ARG A 30 -18.32 -18.44 25.44
CA ARG A 30 -18.08 -19.78 24.86
C ARG A 30 -16.60 -20.18 24.77
N ILE A 31 -15.69 -19.23 25.02
CA ILE A 31 -14.24 -19.42 24.86
C ILE A 31 -13.60 -20.09 26.10
N GLU A 32 -14.31 -20.25 27.21
CA GLU A 32 -13.77 -20.87 28.43
C GLU A 32 -13.65 -22.42 28.36
N SER A 33 -14.05 -23.06 27.25
CA SER A 33 -14.26 -24.52 27.23
C SER A 33 -13.58 -25.29 26.10
N TYR A 34 -12.48 -24.80 25.54
CA TYR A 34 -11.60 -25.66 24.74
C TYR A 34 -10.13 -25.50 25.13
N SER A 35 -9.76 -26.35 26.09
CA SER A 35 -8.58 -27.21 26.08
C SER A 35 -7.42 -26.82 25.18
N SER A 36 -6.32 -26.45 25.86
CA SER A 36 -4.94 -26.77 25.48
C SER A 36 -4.88 -28.03 24.60
N SER A 37 -4.63 -27.85 23.32
CA SER A 37 -4.48 -28.93 22.34
C SER A 37 -3.43 -28.54 21.31
N ALA A 38 -2.20 -29.00 21.55
CA ALA A 38 -1.12 -29.20 20.59
C ALA A 38 -0.57 -27.97 19.84
N ASP A 39 0.75 -27.89 19.84
CA ASP A 39 1.56 -27.08 18.95
C ASP A 39 1.16 -27.31 17.48
N PHE A 40 0.22 -26.51 16.98
CA PHE A 40 0.19 -26.26 15.54
C PHE A 40 1.41 -25.40 15.24
N GLU A 41 2.49 -26.04 14.77
CA GLU A 41 3.49 -25.33 13.98
C GLU A 41 2.74 -24.62 12.84
N MET A 42 2.40 -23.35 13.06
CA MET A 42 1.87 -22.50 12.02
C MET A 42 2.98 -22.35 10.99
N ARG A 43 2.86 -23.05 9.86
CA ARG A 43 3.78 -22.87 8.75
C ARG A 43 3.71 -21.40 8.31
N SER A 44 4.73 -20.61 8.63
CA SER A 44 4.81 -19.17 8.29
C SER A 44 4.90 -18.89 6.77
N THR A 45 4.92 -19.93 5.94
CA THR A 45 4.99 -19.82 4.49
C THR A 45 3.95 -20.75 3.85
N GLN A 46 3.38 -20.34 2.72
CA GLN A 46 2.50 -21.17 1.91
C GLN A 46 3.14 -21.37 0.53
N GLN A 47 3.20 -22.62 0.07
CA GLN A 47 3.63 -22.89 -1.32
C GLN A 47 2.50 -22.53 -2.27
N MET A 48 2.85 -21.88 -3.38
CA MET A 48 1.93 -21.52 -4.44
C MET A 48 2.61 -21.64 -5.80
N SER A 49 1.84 -21.98 -6.83
CA SER A 49 2.29 -21.96 -8.22
C SER A 49 1.73 -20.72 -8.90
N ILE A 50 2.59 -19.92 -9.51
CA ILE A 50 2.22 -18.71 -10.25
C ILE A 50 2.74 -18.82 -11.68
N THR A 51 1.96 -18.34 -12.64
CA THR A 51 2.39 -18.25 -14.04
C THR A 51 2.89 -16.85 -14.30
N LEU A 52 4.14 -16.73 -14.76
CA LEU A 52 4.75 -15.47 -15.15
C LEU A 52 4.85 -15.39 -16.68
N PRO A 53 4.77 -14.18 -17.27
CA PRO A 53 5.22 -13.95 -18.64
C PRO A 53 6.66 -14.44 -18.82
N ILE A 54 6.97 -14.97 -20.01
CA ILE A 54 8.26 -15.61 -20.32
C ILE A 54 9.44 -14.69 -19.97
N GLU A 55 9.36 -13.42 -20.36
CA GLU A 55 10.40 -12.42 -20.08
C GLU A 55 10.64 -12.21 -18.58
N MET A 56 9.57 -12.13 -17.79
CA MET A 56 9.69 -11.94 -16.33
C MET A 56 10.27 -13.18 -15.66
N ALA A 57 9.87 -14.38 -16.10
CA ALA A 57 10.45 -15.62 -15.62
C ALA A 57 11.95 -15.70 -15.95
N ALA A 58 12.38 -15.21 -17.11
CA ALA A 58 13.78 -15.13 -17.49
C ALA A 58 14.56 -14.17 -16.58
N TRP A 59 14.00 -13.01 -16.23
CA TRP A 59 14.62 -12.08 -15.29
C TRP A 59 14.79 -12.67 -13.89
N VAL A 60 13.76 -13.36 -13.37
CA VAL A 60 13.84 -14.04 -12.06
C VAL A 60 14.95 -15.11 -12.07
N LYS A 61 15.02 -15.92 -13.13
CA LYS A 61 16.09 -16.92 -13.29
C LYS A 61 17.47 -16.29 -13.40
N ALA A 62 17.61 -15.18 -14.12
CA ALA A 62 18.88 -14.47 -14.25
C ALA A 62 19.38 -13.95 -12.90
N LYS A 63 18.48 -13.45 -12.04
CA LYS A 63 18.80 -12.99 -10.68
C LYS A 63 19.35 -14.11 -9.79
N VAL A 64 18.75 -15.30 -9.87
CA VAL A 64 19.25 -16.49 -9.15
C VAL A 64 20.57 -16.98 -9.74
N ALA A 65 20.69 -17.04 -11.06
CA ALA A 65 21.91 -17.46 -11.76
C ALA A 65 23.11 -16.52 -11.49
N ALA A 66 22.86 -15.23 -11.30
CA ALA A 66 23.86 -14.25 -10.89
C ALA A 66 24.30 -14.39 -9.42
N GLY A 67 23.62 -15.24 -8.64
CA GLY A 67 23.88 -15.43 -7.21
C GLY A 67 23.37 -14.28 -6.34
N GLU A 68 22.55 -13.38 -6.87
CA GLU A 68 21.93 -12.29 -6.09
C GLU A 68 20.88 -12.83 -5.11
N TYR A 69 20.25 -13.96 -5.46
CA TYR A 69 19.22 -14.64 -4.66
C TYR A 69 19.46 -16.14 -4.69
N ALA A 70 19.12 -16.84 -3.60
CA ALA A 70 19.30 -18.29 -3.53
C ALA A 70 18.21 -19.06 -4.28
N THR A 71 17.00 -18.50 -4.38
CA THR A 71 15.86 -19.12 -5.06
C THR A 71 14.96 -18.10 -5.75
N GLU A 72 14.15 -18.57 -6.71
CA GLU A 72 13.13 -17.76 -7.37
C GLU A 72 12.09 -17.24 -6.37
N SER A 73 11.77 -18.04 -5.35
CA SER A 73 10.83 -17.66 -4.29
C SER A 73 11.32 -16.47 -3.45
N GLU A 74 12.64 -16.29 -3.31
CA GLU A 74 13.21 -15.13 -2.62
C GLU A 74 13.10 -13.87 -3.46
N VAL A 75 13.38 -13.95 -4.76
CA VAL A 75 13.22 -12.83 -5.70
C VAL A 75 11.78 -12.29 -5.64
N ILE A 76 10.80 -13.19 -5.70
CA ILE A 76 9.39 -12.81 -5.66
C ILE A 76 9.01 -12.22 -4.30
N ARG A 77 9.45 -12.83 -3.20
CA ARG A 77 9.15 -12.31 -1.85
C ARG A 77 9.74 -10.92 -1.64
N ASP A 78 10.95 -10.68 -2.10
CA ASP A 78 11.58 -9.38 -1.95
C ASP A 78 10.89 -8.32 -2.80
N GLY A 79 10.55 -8.65 -4.05
CA GLY A 79 9.72 -7.80 -4.90
C GLY A 79 8.37 -7.42 -4.27
N LEU A 80 7.69 -8.39 -3.65
CA LEU A 80 6.42 -8.14 -2.95
C LEU A 80 6.61 -7.24 -1.72
N ARG A 81 7.71 -7.39 -0.97
CA ARG A 81 8.00 -6.52 0.18
C ARG A 81 8.26 -5.08 -0.27
N ALA A 82 9.01 -4.90 -1.35
CA ALA A 82 9.26 -3.58 -1.91
C ALA A 82 7.96 -2.91 -2.39
N LEU A 83 7.07 -3.67 -3.03
CA LEU A 83 5.75 -3.19 -3.44
C LEU A 83 4.92 -2.73 -2.23
N LEU A 84 4.78 -3.58 -1.20
CA LEU A 84 4.04 -3.22 0.01
C LEU A 84 4.62 -2.00 0.73
N ALA A 85 5.95 -1.88 0.79
CA ALA A 85 6.60 -0.74 1.41
C ALA A 85 6.30 0.56 0.66
N ARG A 86 6.33 0.52 -0.68
CA ARG A 86 5.97 1.66 -1.53
C ARG A 86 4.51 2.05 -1.35
N ASP A 87 3.61 1.09 -1.36
CA ASP A 87 2.17 1.36 -1.28
C ASP A 87 1.82 1.96 0.09
N ARG A 88 2.37 1.43 1.18
CA ARG A 88 2.21 2.02 2.53
C ARG A 88 2.75 3.44 2.61
N ALA A 89 3.94 3.68 2.06
CA ALA A 89 4.51 5.03 2.05
C ALA A 89 3.65 6.03 1.27
N MET A 90 3.02 5.58 0.17
CA MET A 90 2.07 6.39 -0.59
C MET A 90 0.82 6.68 0.23
N ASP A 91 0.22 5.65 0.83
CA ASP A 91 -1.00 5.78 1.63
C ASP A 91 -0.80 6.68 2.85
N ASP A 92 0.32 6.51 3.56
CA ASP A 92 0.67 7.35 4.70
C ASP A 92 0.86 8.81 4.27
N TRP A 93 1.55 9.06 3.15
CA TRP A 93 1.70 10.42 2.61
C TRP A 93 0.36 11.04 2.21
N LEU A 94 -0.51 10.27 1.55
CA LEU A 94 -1.85 10.73 1.19
C LEU A 94 -2.67 11.08 2.44
N ARG A 95 -2.68 10.20 3.43
CA ARG A 95 -3.42 10.38 4.68
C ARG A 95 -2.90 11.56 5.49
N ASP A 96 -1.58 11.67 5.65
CA ASP A 96 -0.98 12.56 6.64
C ASP A 96 -0.68 13.96 6.06
N GLU A 97 -0.38 14.06 4.77
CA GLU A 97 -0.01 15.34 4.14
C GLU A 97 -1.12 15.88 3.22
N VAL A 98 -1.68 15.02 2.37
CA VAL A 98 -2.61 15.49 1.32
C VAL A 98 -4.01 15.72 1.88
N MET A 99 -4.53 14.77 2.66
CA MET A 99 -5.92 14.84 3.15
C MET A 99 -6.20 16.04 4.07
N PRO A 100 -5.31 16.42 5.01
CA PRO A 100 -5.53 17.62 5.83
C PRO A 100 -5.54 18.91 5.00
N VAL A 101 -4.70 18.99 3.97
CA VAL A 101 -4.66 20.15 3.07
C VAL A 101 -5.94 20.22 2.24
N ALA A 102 -6.40 19.10 1.69
CA ALA A 102 -7.64 19.03 0.93
C ALA A 102 -8.85 19.44 1.78
N ALA A 103 -8.98 18.88 2.99
CA ALA A 103 -10.05 19.24 3.92
C ALA A 103 -10.02 20.73 4.30
N SER A 104 -8.82 21.29 4.49
CA SER A 104 -8.66 22.72 4.78
C SER A 104 -9.10 23.61 3.62
N LEU A 105 -8.85 23.18 2.37
CA LEU A 105 -9.26 23.91 1.17
C LEU A 105 -10.77 23.81 0.92
N GLU A 106 -11.40 22.70 1.31
CA GLU A 106 -12.85 22.56 1.26
C GLU A 106 -13.55 23.51 2.24
N ILE A 107 -12.98 23.67 3.44
CA ILE A 107 -13.48 24.60 4.47
C ILE A 107 -13.20 26.06 4.12
N ASP A 108 -11.99 26.37 3.60
CA ASP A 108 -11.58 27.72 3.18
C ASP A 108 -11.00 27.71 1.75
N PRO A 109 -11.86 27.84 0.72
CA PRO A 109 -11.43 27.90 -0.67
C PRO A 109 -10.56 29.11 -1.00
N GLY A 110 -10.63 30.19 -0.19
CA GLY A 110 -9.82 31.40 -0.38
C GLY A 110 -8.32 31.17 -0.17
N ARG A 111 -7.95 30.05 0.45
CA ARG A 111 -6.56 29.63 0.65
C ARG A 111 -5.92 29.04 -0.60
N ALA A 112 -6.70 28.74 -1.64
CA ALA A 112 -6.19 28.22 -2.90
C ALA A 112 -5.35 29.28 -3.64
N LEU A 113 -4.18 28.86 -4.13
CA LEU A 113 -3.33 29.69 -4.96
C LEU A 113 -3.61 29.43 -6.44
N SER A 114 -3.66 30.48 -7.24
CA SER A 114 -3.66 30.37 -8.70
C SER A 114 -2.32 29.83 -9.20
N ALA A 115 -2.32 29.27 -10.41
CA ALA A 115 -1.11 28.73 -11.03
C ALA A 115 0.02 29.78 -11.16
N GLU A 116 -0.32 31.06 -11.40
CA GLU A 116 0.66 32.14 -11.44
C GLU A 116 1.30 32.39 -10.06
N GLN A 117 0.49 32.51 -9.01
CA GLN A 117 0.97 32.70 -7.64
C GLN A 117 1.87 31.54 -7.19
N VAL A 118 1.57 30.31 -7.59
CA VAL A 118 2.44 29.14 -7.32
C VAL A 118 3.79 29.28 -8.03
N ARG A 119 3.80 29.68 -9.31
CA ARG A 119 5.04 29.89 -10.08
C ARG A 119 5.91 30.98 -9.45
N GLU A 120 5.32 32.13 -9.13
CA GLU A 120 6.01 33.24 -8.48
C GLU A 120 6.59 32.82 -7.12
N HIS A 121 5.81 32.11 -6.30
CA HIS A 121 6.26 31.60 -5.00
C HIS A 121 7.43 30.63 -5.14
N MET A 122 7.37 29.71 -6.11
CA MET A 122 8.45 28.74 -6.37
C MET A 122 9.72 29.42 -6.91
N ALA A 123 9.58 30.42 -7.78
CA ALA A 123 10.69 31.21 -8.30
C ALA A 123 11.41 31.98 -7.18
N ALA A 124 10.65 32.60 -6.27
CA ALA A 124 11.19 33.29 -5.10
C ALA A 124 11.91 32.31 -4.15
N LYS A 125 11.36 31.12 -3.92
CA LYS A 125 11.98 30.08 -3.07
C LYS A 125 13.32 29.59 -3.65
N ARG A 126 13.42 29.44 -4.97
CA ARG A 126 14.67 29.04 -5.66
C ARG A 126 15.76 30.11 -5.54
N GLN A 127 15.41 31.39 -5.69
CA GLN A 127 16.36 32.50 -5.54
C GLN A 127 16.95 32.58 -4.14
N ARG A 128 16.11 32.38 -3.10
CA ARG A 128 16.58 32.35 -1.69
C ARG A 128 17.58 31.22 -1.44
N LYS A 129 17.32 30.02 -1.98
CA LYS A 129 18.23 28.86 -1.83
C LYS A 129 19.54 29.01 -2.60
N GLY A 130 19.58 29.84 -3.65
CA GLY A 130 20.80 30.15 -4.41
C GLY A 130 21.67 31.26 -3.80
N THR A 131 21.21 31.94 -2.74
CA THR A 131 21.90 33.09 -2.12
C THR A 131 22.55 32.73 -0.77
N GLU A 132 22.48 31.47 -0.35
CA GLU A 132 23.14 30.98 0.86
C GLU A 132 24.60 30.61 0.51
N PRO A 133 25.62 31.32 1.04
CA PRO A 133 27.01 31.04 0.70
C PRO A 133 27.42 29.70 1.30
N ARG A 134 28.12 28.89 0.48
CA ARG A 134 28.63 27.58 0.83
C ARG A 134 29.88 27.66 1.70
#